data_AF-A0A642UNB2-F1
#
_entry.id   AF-A0A642UNB2-F1
#
_cell.length_a   1.000
_cell.length_b   1.000
_cell.length_c   1.000
_cell.angle_alpha   90.00
_cell.angle_beta   90.00
_cell.angle_gamma   90.00
#
_symmetry.space_group_name_H-M   'P 1'
#
loop_
_entity.id
_entity.type
_entity.pdbx_description
1 polymer ?
#
loop_
_entity_poly.entity_id
_entity_poly.type
_entity_poly.pdbx_seq_one_letter_code
_entity_poly.pdbx_strand_id
1 'polypeptide(L)'
;MKCKPRSVWFYTSPYLRARETCRYICEGINNLDYVSYKIHEEPRMREQDFGNFQSTPEEMERIWEERAHYGHFFYRIPHGESAADVYDRVSSFNETLFRKFESEDFPNVLVLVTHGIWARVFLMRWFRWTYEEFESLKNIPHCKYLIMKRGSNNRYTLKSRLETWDDVDDDNLECNVAEEVSREVRFNSRGKIDHLEDMDIQAIIDAQRDAIKDLRGKSNRIREMYARARDQSPLPPGMRHSPETPNHRGSVSLQVPERQGRAPQRSHQ
;
A
#
# COMPACT_ATOMS: atom_id res chain seq x y z
N MET A 1 2.17 -37.48 2.51
CA MET A 1 2.44 -36.09 2.93
C MET A 1 1.31 -35.63 3.84
N LYS A 2 1.58 -35.36 5.13
CA LYS A 2 0.55 -34.77 6.02
C LYS A 2 0.33 -33.32 5.58
N CYS A 3 -0.91 -32.94 5.23
CA CYS A 3 -1.24 -31.52 4.99
C CYS A 3 -0.94 -30.73 6.27
N LYS A 4 -0.22 -29.62 6.16
CA LYS A 4 -0.05 -28.70 7.30
C LYS A 4 -1.44 -28.27 7.80
N PRO A 5 -1.69 -28.26 9.12
CA PRO A 5 -2.93 -27.73 9.67
C PRO A 5 -3.13 -26.28 9.20
N ARG A 6 -4.39 -25.88 8.98
CA ARG A 6 -4.68 -24.52 8.53
C ARG A 6 -4.32 -23.56 9.66
N SER A 7 -3.33 -22.71 9.41
CA SER A 7 -2.89 -21.70 10.38
C SER A 7 -2.94 -20.31 9.75
N VAL A 8 -3.26 -19.33 10.59
CA VAL A 8 -3.33 -17.91 10.22
C VAL A 8 -2.44 -17.11 11.17
N TRP A 9 -1.58 -16.23 10.66
CA TRP A 9 -1.00 -15.19 11.50
C TRP A 9 -1.60 -13.83 11.18
N PHE A 10 -1.84 -13.07 12.22
CA PHE A 10 -2.24 -11.68 12.15
C PHE A 10 -1.04 -10.81 12.54
N TYR A 11 -0.72 -9.81 11.72
CA TYR A 11 -0.06 -8.61 12.22
C TYR A 11 -1.08 -7.49 12.28
N THR A 12 -1.12 -6.77 13.40
CA THR A 12 -2.02 -5.65 13.58
C THR A 12 -1.26 -4.40 14.02
N SER A 13 -1.72 -3.26 13.52
CA SER A 13 -1.29 -1.95 14.00
C SER A 13 -1.66 -1.76 15.48
N PRO A 14 -0.86 -1.04 16.29
CA PRO A 14 -1.16 -0.82 17.70
C PRO A 14 -2.36 0.12 17.94
N TYR A 15 -2.87 0.79 16.91
CA TYR A 15 -4.01 1.71 17.05
C TYR A 15 -5.31 0.95 17.35
N LEU A 16 -6.12 1.50 18.26
CA LEU A 16 -7.36 0.87 18.75
C LEU A 16 -8.27 0.37 17.62
N ARG A 17 -8.56 1.21 16.62
CA ARG A 17 -9.38 0.85 15.46
C ARG A 17 -8.91 -0.41 14.71
N ALA A 18 -7.59 -0.60 14.61
CA ALA A 18 -7.01 -1.78 13.96
C ALA A 18 -7.05 -3.00 14.87
N ARG A 19 -6.79 -2.82 16.18
CA ARG A 19 -6.93 -3.88 17.19
C ARG A 19 -8.37 -4.40 17.28
N GLU A 20 -9.36 -3.51 17.28
CA GLU A 20 -10.78 -3.85 17.28
C GLU A 20 -11.18 -4.60 16.02
N THR A 21 -10.76 -4.11 14.85
CA THR A 21 -10.97 -4.83 13.57
C THR A 21 -10.36 -6.23 13.62
N CYS A 22 -9.13 -6.37 14.12
CA CYS A 22 -8.45 -7.67 14.29
C CYS A 22 -9.24 -8.59 15.23
N ARG A 23 -9.71 -8.07 16.37
CA ARG A 23 -10.53 -8.82 17.34
C ARG A 23 -11.79 -9.37 16.68
N TYR A 24 -12.55 -8.54 15.96
CA TYR A 24 -13.78 -8.99 15.30
C TYR A 24 -13.53 -10.03 14.21
N ILE A 25 -12.41 -9.93 13.47
CA ILE A 25 -12.02 -10.97 12.50
C ILE A 25 -11.73 -12.29 13.24
N CYS A 26 -11.01 -12.23 14.36
CA CYS A 26 -10.69 -13.41 15.16
C CYS A 26 -11.96 -14.06 15.75
N GLU A 27 -12.91 -13.26 16.22
CA GLU A 27 -14.22 -13.75 16.70
C GLU A 27 -15.00 -14.45 15.58
N GLY A 28 -14.93 -13.93 14.35
CA GLY A 28 -15.58 -14.55 13.20
C GLY A 28 -15.01 -15.91 12.79
N ILE A 29 -13.75 -16.20 13.12
CA ILE A 29 -13.08 -17.47 12.80
C ILE A 29 -12.94 -18.42 14.01
N ASN A 30 -13.36 -17.99 15.20
CA ASN A 30 -13.24 -18.76 16.44
C ASN A 30 -13.92 -20.14 16.32
N ASN A 31 -15.09 -20.21 15.68
CA ASN A 31 -15.86 -21.44 15.54
C ASN A 31 -15.28 -22.42 14.50
N LEU A 32 -14.09 -22.16 13.95
CA LEU A 32 -13.43 -23.03 12.99
C LEU A 32 -12.37 -23.87 13.70
N ASP A 33 -12.79 -25.00 14.29
CA ASP A 33 -11.93 -25.90 15.10
C ASP A 33 -10.64 -26.38 14.41
N TYR A 34 -10.59 -26.31 13.08
CA TYR A 34 -9.44 -26.71 12.26
C TYR A 34 -8.47 -25.56 11.95
N VAL A 35 -8.70 -24.35 12.46
CA VAL A 35 -7.87 -23.17 12.22
C VAL A 35 -7.21 -22.71 13.52
N SER A 36 -5.87 -22.77 13.57
CA SER A 36 -5.11 -22.11 14.64
C SER A 36 -4.67 -20.73 14.19
N TYR A 37 -4.63 -19.75 15.11
CA TYR A 37 -4.09 -18.43 14.79
C TYR A 37 -3.15 -17.86 15.85
N LYS A 38 -2.27 -16.96 15.40
CA LYS A 38 -1.39 -16.15 16.25
C LYS A 38 -1.57 -14.69 15.90
N ILE A 39 -1.55 -13.82 16.90
CA ILE A 39 -1.64 -12.36 16.71
C ILE A 39 -0.31 -11.74 17.15
N HIS A 40 0.23 -10.90 16.30
CA HIS A 40 1.41 -10.10 16.56
C HIS A 40 1.06 -8.62 16.38
N GLU A 41 1.50 -7.80 17.32
CA GLU A 41 1.43 -6.36 17.16
C GLU A 41 2.69 -5.83 16.49
N GLU A 42 2.54 -4.90 15.56
CA GLU A 42 3.65 -4.30 14.82
C GLU A 42 3.53 -2.76 14.80
N PRO A 43 4.35 -2.05 15.61
CA PRO A 43 4.34 -0.59 15.66
C PRO A 43 4.65 0.10 14.33
N ARG A 44 5.39 -0.56 13.42
CA ARG A 44 5.65 -0.04 12.07
C ARG A 44 4.43 -0.06 11.15
N MET A 45 3.33 -0.71 11.56
CA MET A 45 2.03 -0.73 10.87
C MET A 45 1.06 0.38 11.31
N ARG A 46 1.51 1.38 12.08
CA ARG A 46 0.71 2.58 12.37
C ARG A 46 0.36 3.36 11.09
N GLU A 47 -0.71 4.13 11.11
CA GLU A 47 -1.03 5.03 9.99
C GLU A 47 0.05 6.11 9.83
N GLN A 48 0.10 6.79 8.69
CA GLN A 48 0.85 8.05 8.54
C GLN A 48 0.51 8.98 9.71
N ASP A 49 1.53 9.50 10.37
CA ASP A 49 1.34 10.53 11.39
C ASP A 49 1.07 11.88 10.71
N PHE A 50 -0.01 12.54 11.11
CA PHE A 50 -0.34 13.88 10.63
C PHE A 50 0.07 14.98 11.62
N GLY A 51 0.86 14.63 12.64
CA GLY A 51 1.42 15.56 13.61
C GLY A 51 0.45 15.99 14.70
N ASN A 52 0.87 16.98 15.49
CA ASN A 52 0.07 17.53 16.57
C ASN A 52 -0.92 18.57 16.00
N PHE A 53 -2.15 18.15 15.72
CA PHE A 53 -3.23 19.03 15.29
C PHE A 53 -3.71 19.98 16.41
N GLN A 54 -2.90 21.00 16.67
CA GLN A 54 -3.25 22.20 17.46
C GLN A 54 -3.29 23.47 16.59
N SER A 55 -3.20 23.31 15.27
CA SER A 55 -3.20 24.40 14.30
C SER A 55 -4.58 25.03 14.10
N THR A 56 -4.60 26.31 13.73
CA THR A 56 -5.84 27.03 13.39
C THR A 56 -6.43 26.50 12.06
N PRO A 57 -7.72 26.75 11.76
CA PRO A 57 -8.31 26.37 10.47
C PRO A 57 -7.52 26.86 9.26
N GLU A 58 -6.97 28.08 9.33
CA GLU A 58 -6.19 28.68 8.24
C GLU A 58 -4.84 27.99 8.03
N GLU A 59 -4.17 27.60 9.11
CA GLU A 59 -2.93 26.81 9.03
C GLU A 59 -3.21 25.42 8.45
N MET A 60 -4.34 24.82 8.84
CA MET A 60 -4.77 23.54 8.30
C MET A 60 -5.04 23.65 6.81
N GLU A 61 -5.82 24.63 6.38
CA GLU A 61 -6.13 24.90 4.97
C GLU A 61 -4.85 24.99 4.13
N ARG A 62 -3.90 25.82 4.57
CA ARG A 62 -2.61 25.95 3.91
C ARG A 62 -1.84 24.63 3.80
N ILE A 63 -1.83 23.82 4.87
CA ILE A 63 -1.17 22.50 4.86
C ILE A 63 -1.84 21.59 3.82
N TRP A 64 -3.17 21.59 3.74
CA TRP A 64 -3.92 20.77 2.79
C TRP A 64 -3.71 21.21 1.34
N GLU A 65 -3.72 22.52 1.08
CA GLU A 65 -3.42 23.07 -0.24
C GLU A 65 -1.99 22.75 -0.68
N GLU A 66 -1.00 22.99 0.18
CA GLU A 66 0.41 22.67 -0.11
C GLU A 66 0.58 21.17 -0.38
N ARG A 67 -0.11 20.32 0.39
CA ARG A 67 -0.11 18.86 0.19
C ARG A 67 -0.74 18.45 -1.13
N ALA A 68 -1.84 19.08 -1.53
CA ALA A 68 -2.49 18.82 -2.82
C ALA A 68 -1.56 19.16 -4.00
N HIS A 69 -0.83 20.28 -3.92
CA HIS A 69 0.12 20.69 -4.97
C HIS A 69 1.38 19.83 -5.01
N TYR A 70 1.94 19.49 -3.85
CA TYR A 70 3.24 18.80 -3.77
C TYR A 70 3.11 17.28 -3.98
N GLY A 71 1.93 16.71 -3.71
CA GLY A 71 1.65 15.27 -3.82
C GLY A 71 1.75 14.54 -2.48
N HIS A 72 0.91 13.52 -2.32
CA HIS A 72 0.73 12.83 -1.03
C HIS A 72 1.98 12.08 -0.56
N PHE A 73 2.83 11.61 -1.48
CA PHE A 73 3.98 10.77 -1.17
C PHE A 73 5.13 11.55 -0.55
N PHE A 74 5.48 12.70 -1.14
CA PHE A 74 6.66 13.47 -0.74
C PHE A 74 6.34 14.61 0.23
N TYR A 75 5.10 15.10 0.29
CA TYR A 75 4.76 16.16 1.22
C TYR A 75 4.89 15.68 2.67
N ARG A 76 5.74 16.37 3.44
CA ARG A 76 5.93 16.09 4.87
C ARG A 76 5.07 17.05 5.67
N ILE A 77 4.06 16.51 6.33
CA ILE A 77 3.17 17.29 7.20
C ILE A 77 3.98 17.83 8.39
N PRO A 78 3.78 19.08 8.82
CA PRO A 78 4.44 19.64 9.98
C PRO A 78 4.28 18.75 11.23
N HIS A 79 5.40 18.43 11.89
CA HIS A 79 5.46 17.52 13.04
C HIS A 79 4.91 16.10 12.78
N GLY A 80 4.65 15.73 11.53
CA GLY A 80 4.14 14.43 11.11
C GLY A 80 5.11 13.67 10.20
N GLU A 81 4.54 12.77 9.40
CA GLU A 81 5.21 11.92 8.42
C GLU A 81 4.79 12.31 7.00
N SER A 82 5.68 12.11 6.03
CA SER A 82 5.35 11.94 4.61
C SER A 82 5.05 10.47 4.30
N ALA A 83 4.43 10.14 3.16
CA ALA A 83 4.29 8.73 2.78
C ALA A 83 5.65 8.09 2.44
N ALA A 84 6.66 8.88 2.07
CA ALA A 84 8.04 8.43 1.94
C ALA A 84 8.63 7.97 3.29
N ASP A 85 8.37 8.68 4.39
CA ASP A 85 8.76 8.21 5.73
C ASP A 85 8.05 6.88 6.09
N VAL A 86 6.78 6.74 5.69
CA VAL A 86 6.05 5.47 5.82
C VAL A 86 6.69 4.36 4.98
N TYR A 87 7.16 4.68 3.77
CA TYR A 87 7.81 3.73 2.85
C TYR A 87 9.08 3.13 3.44
N ASP A 88 9.87 3.91 4.17
CA ASP A 88 11.09 3.43 4.83
C ASP A 88 10.77 2.43 5.95
N ARG A 89 9.81 2.75 6.82
CA ARG A 89 9.41 1.80 7.88
C ARG A 89 8.73 0.54 7.33
N VAL A 90 7.94 0.67 6.24
CA VAL A 90 7.40 -0.47 5.49
C VAL A 90 8.51 -1.34 4.91
N SER A 91 9.58 -0.73 4.38
CA SER A 91 10.73 -1.47 3.84
C SER A 91 11.39 -2.35 4.90
N SER A 92 11.64 -1.80 6.10
CA SER A 92 12.18 -2.57 7.22
C SER A 92 11.23 -3.69 7.69
N PHE A 93 9.91 -3.45 7.65
CA PHE A 93 8.91 -4.46 7.97
C PHE A 93 8.95 -5.60 6.95
N ASN A 94 9.04 -5.28 5.66
CA ASN A 94 9.13 -6.27 4.59
C ASN A 94 10.36 -7.16 4.76
N GLU A 95 11.52 -6.63 5.14
CA GLU A 95 12.72 -7.44 5.44
C GLU A 95 12.47 -8.43 6.60
N THR A 96 11.80 -7.96 7.65
CA THR A 96 11.40 -8.81 8.78
C THR A 96 10.45 -9.92 8.33
N LEU A 97 9.49 -9.57 7.46
CA LEU A 97 8.50 -10.49 6.94
C LEU A 97 9.11 -11.54 6.00
N PHE A 98 10.01 -11.13 5.10
CA PHE A 98 10.72 -12.04 4.19
C PHE A 98 11.55 -13.07 4.95
N ARG A 99 12.28 -12.66 6.00
CA ARG A 99 12.98 -13.60 6.88
C ARG A 99 12.04 -14.58 7.56
N LYS A 100 10.83 -14.16 7.93
CA LYS A 100 9.83 -15.04 8.53
C LYS A 100 9.24 -16.04 7.55
N PHE A 101 9.18 -15.73 6.25
CA PHE A 101 8.72 -16.70 5.24
C PHE A 101 9.60 -17.94 5.13
N GLU A 102 10.85 -17.86 5.56
CA GLU A 102 11.78 -19.00 5.61
C GLU A 102 11.53 -19.93 6.80
N SER A 103 10.69 -19.52 7.77
CA SER A 103 10.34 -20.34 8.92
C SER A 103 9.42 -21.48 8.52
N GLU A 104 9.72 -22.70 8.99
CA GLU A 104 8.87 -23.87 8.77
C GLU A 104 7.48 -23.71 9.41
N ASP A 105 7.34 -22.86 10.42
CA ASP A 105 6.08 -22.58 11.10
C ASP A 105 5.27 -21.44 10.48
N PHE A 106 5.77 -20.84 9.38
CA PHE A 106 5.07 -19.74 8.72
C PHE A 106 3.69 -20.22 8.21
N PRO A 107 2.61 -19.44 8.46
CA PRO A 107 1.24 -19.89 8.23
C PRO A 107 0.90 -19.94 6.74
N ASN A 108 -0.19 -20.64 6.45
CA ASN A 108 -0.73 -20.68 5.08
C ASN A 108 -1.37 -19.35 4.69
N VAL A 109 -1.86 -18.59 5.67
CA VAL A 109 -2.50 -17.28 5.48
C VAL A 109 -1.88 -16.26 6.43
N LEU A 110 -1.48 -15.11 5.89
CA LEU A 110 -1.09 -13.95 6.66
C LEU A 110 -2.14 -12.85 6.48
N VAL A 111 -2.60 -12.27 7.57
CA VAL A 111 -3.52 -11.14 7.58
C VAL A 111 -2.80 -9.92 8.18
N LEU A 112 -2.80 -8.82 7.45
CA LEU A 112 -2.27 -7.53 7.90
C LEU A 112 -3.45 -6.60 8.19
N VAL A 113 -3.67 -6.25 9.46
CA VAL A 113 -4.74 -5.33 9.87
C VAL A 113 -4.13 -3.96 10.12
N THR A 114 -4.39 -3.02 9.20
CA THR A 114 -3.66 -1.75 9.07
C THR A 114 -4.56 -0.63 8.55
N HIS A 115 -3.96 0.44 8.05
CA HIS A 115 -4.63 1.67 7.64
C HIS A 115 -4.44 1.97 6.14
N GLY A 116 -5.08 3.04 5.64
CA GLY A 116 -5.20 3.32 4.22
C GLY A 116 -3.87 3.68 3.57
N ILE A 117 -3.17 4.70 4.10
CA ILE A 117 -1.89 5.13 3.53
C ILE A 117 -0.86 4.02 3.71
N TRP A 118 -0.80 3.41 4.89
CA TRP A 118 0.10 2.28 5.12
C TRP A 118 -0.10 1.13 4.12
N ALA A 119 -1.36 0.74 3.83
CA ALA A 119 -1.65 -0.33 2.87
C ALA A 119 -1.24 0.04 1.43
N ARG A 120 -1.48 1.28 0.99
CA ARG A 120 -1.04 1.78 -0.33
C ARG A 120 0.49 1.73 -0.43
N VAL A 121 1.19 2.23 0.59
CA VAL A 121 2.65 2.24 0.64
C VAL A 121 3.23 0.83 0.71
N PHE A 122 2.61 -0.08 1.48
CA PHE A 122 2.96 -1.49 1.50
C PHE A 122 2.90 -2.11 0.10
N LEU A 123 1.81 -1.88 -0.63
CA LEU A 123 1.65 -2.41 -1.99
C LEU A 123 2.64 -1.78 -2.97
N MET A 124 2.86 -0.46 -2.89
CA MET A 124 3.86 0.23 -3.69
C MET A 124 5.24 -0.40 -3.47
N ARG A 125 5.67 -0.53 -2.20
CA ARG A 125 6.95 -1.13 -1.86
C ARG A 125 7.04 -2.59 -2.31
N TRP A 126 5.97 -3.35 -2.11
CA TRP A 126 5.92 -4.78 -2.40
C TRP A 126 6.02 -5.07 -3.89
N PHE A 127 5.24 -4.35 -4.70
CA PHE A 127 5.15 -4.55 -6.14
C PHE A 127 6.11 -3.67 -6.94
N ARG A 128 6.88 -2.81 -6.25
CA ARG A 128 7.80 -1.83 -6.85
C ARG A 128 7.08 -0.90 -7.82
N TRP A 129 5.90 -0.44 -7.42
CA TRP A 129 5.17 0.57 -8.18
C TRP A 129 5.94 1.87 -8.20
N THR A 130 5.79 2.62 -9.29
CA THR A 130 6.36 3.95 -9.39
C THR A 130 5.63 4.93 -8.46
N TYR A 131 6.25 6.09 -8.26
CA TYR A 131 5.62 7.19 -7.55
C TYR A 131 4.29 7.59 -8.20
N GLU A 132 4.25 7.69 -9.53
CA GLU A 132 3.05 8.09 -10.27
C GLU A 132 1.93 7.06 -10.11
N GLU A 133 2.28 5.77 -10.11
CA GLU A 133 1.31 4.70 -9.83
C GLU A 133 0.73 4.84 -8.41
N PHE A 134 1.55 5.17 -7.41
CA PHE A 134 1.07 5.40 -6.04
C PHE A 134 0.15 6.62 -5.94
N GLU A 135 0.52 7.75 -6.53
CA GLU A 135 -0.28 8.99 -6.51
C GLU A 135 -1.60 8.83 -7.26
N SER A 136 -1.63 7.96 -8.28
CA SER A 136 -2.87 7.68 -9.02
C SER A 136 -3.92 6.92 -8.20
N LEU A 137 -3.56 6.28 -7.08
CA LEU A 137 -4.50 5.50 -6.27
C LEU A 137 -5.49 6.41 -5.53
N LYS A 138 -6.78 6.04 -5.56
CA LYS A 138 -7.80 6.60 -4.66
C LYS A 138 -7.67 6.02 -3.26
N ASN A 139 -8.34 6.65 -2.29
CA ASN A 139 -8.41 6.14 -0.93
C ASN A 139 -9.09 4.76 -0.85
N ILE A 140 -8.50 3.86 -0.05
CA ILE A 140 -9.05 2.52 0.19
C ILE A 140 -10.27 2.64 1.12
N PRO A 141 -11.45 2.14 0.74
CA PRO A 141 -12.61 2.10 1.63
C PRO A 141 -12.34 1.37 2.93
N HIS A 142 -13.00 1.80 4.01
CA HIS A 142 -12.90 1.16 5.32
C HIS A 142 -13.22 -0.34 5.24
N CYS A 143 -12.44 -1.13 5.96
CA CYS A 143 -12.60 -2.58 6.05
C CYS A 143 -12.53 -3.35 4.70
N LYS A 144 -12.03 -2.73 3.62
CA LYS A 144 -11.83 -3.42 2.33
C LYS A 144 -10.67 -4.42 2.42
N TYR A 145 -10.91 -5.66 2.01
CA TYR A 145 -9.87 -6.68 1.91
C TYR A 145 -9.00 -6.50 0.65
N LEU A 146 -7.69 -6.47 0.87
CA LEU A 146 -6.68 -6.50 -0.19
C LEU A 146 -6.02 -7.88 -0.21
N ILE A 147 -6.27 -8.65 -1.27
CA ILE A 147 -5.88 -10.05 -1.35
C ILE A 147 -4.66 -10.17 -2.26
N MET A 148 -3.55 -10.65 -1.70
CA MET A 148 -2.36 -11.03 -2.45
C MET A 148 -2.25 -12.56 -2.49
N LYS A 149 -2.12 -13.13 -3.69
CA LYS A 149 -2.02 -14.58 -3.87
C LYS A 149 -0.65 -14.96 -4.39
N ARG A 150 0.02 -15.90 -3.69
CA ARG A 150 1.27 -16.51 -4.14
C ARG A 150 0.99 -17.51 -5.27
N GLY A 151 1.64 -17.32 -6.41
CA GLY A 151 1.63 -18.25 -7.54
C GLY A 151 2.63 -19.40 -7.35
N SER A 152 2.66 -20.32 -8.31
CA SER A 152 3.59 -21.46 -8.34
C SER A 152 5.06 -21.03 -8.46
N ASN A 153 5.32 -19.86 -9.03
CA ASN A 153 6.65 -19.24 -9.16
C ASN A 153 7.09 -18.49 -7.88
N ASN A 154 6.42 -18.72 -6.74
CA ASN A 154 6.63 -18.00 -5.47
C ASN A 154 6.42 -16.47 -5.54
N ARG A 155 5.85 -15.94 -6.63
CA ARG A 155 5.52 -14.51 -6.76
C ARG A 155 4.14 -14.25 -6.21
N TYR A 156 3.98 -13.16 -5.50
CA TYR A 156 2.66 -12.65 -5.16
C TYR A 156 2.09 -11.87 -6.35
N THR A 157 0.77 -11.97 -6.52
CA THR A 157 -0.03 -11.15 -7.42
C THR A 157 -1.17 -10.53 -6.62
N LEU A 158 -1.45 -9.25 -6.86
CA LEU A 158 -2.59 -8.58 -6.25
C LEU A 158 -3.88 -9.03 -6.98
N LYS A 159 -4.85 -9.55 -6.22
CA LYS A 159 -6.16 -10.00 -6.74
C LYS A 159 -7.25 -8.97 -6.54
N SER A 160 -7.16 -8.16 -5.50
CA SER A 160 -8.09 -7.05 -5.28
C SER A 160 -7.78 -5.90 -6.24
N ARG A 161 -8.81 -5.35 -6.90
CA ARG A 161 -8.67 -4.11 -7.67
C ARG A 161 -8.66 -2.90 -6.73
N LEU A 162 -7.62 -2.09 -6.85
CA LEU A 162 -7.59 -0.73 -6.32
C LEU A 162 -8.14 0.22 -7.37
N GLU A 163 -8.91 1.19 -6.91
CA GLU A 163 -9.40 2.26 -7.77
C GLU A 163 -8.31 3.32 -7.89
N THR A 164 -8.22 3.89 -9.08
CA THR A 164 -7.32 4.99 -9.40
C THR A 164 -8.13 6.17 -9.88
N TRP A 165 -7.53 7.35 -9.80
CA TRP A 165 -8.09 8.53 -10.44
C TRP A 165 -8.23 8.32 -11.94
N ASP A 166 -7.39 7.53 -12.62
CA ASP A 166 -7.57 7.17 -14.04
C ASP A 166 -8.91 6.44 -14.33
N ASP A 167 -9.58 5.88 -13.31
CA ASP A 167 -10.87 5.20 -13.47
C ASP A 167 -12.08 6.16 -13.45
N VAL A 168 -11.87 7.43 -13.12
CA VAL A 168 -12.92 8.45 -13.02
C VAL A 168 -12.91 9.30 -14.28
N ASP A 169 -14.04 9.42 -14.96
CA ASP A 169 -14.16 10.33 -16.11
C ASP A 169 -14.04 11.80 -15.68
N ASP A 170 -13.79 12.69 -16.64
CA ASP A 170 -13.56 14.11 -16.36
C ASP A 170 -14.82 14.81 -15.84
N ASP A 171 -16.01 14.36 -16.25
CA ASP A 171 -17.30 14.93 -15.84
C ASP A 171 -17.60 14.65 -14.35
N ASN A 172 -17.18 13.51 -13.84
CA ASN A 172 -17.38 13.09 -12.44
C ASN A 172 -16.18 13.38 -11.54
N LEU A 173 -15.06 13.88 -12.07
CA LEU A 173 -13.82 14.06 -11.33
C LEU A 173 -13.99 15.00 -10.13
N GLU A 174 -14.62 16.16 -10.35
CA GLU A 174 -14.78 17.19 -9.31
C GLU A 174 -15.58 16.68 -8.11
N CYS A 175 -16.72 16.03 -8.36
CA CYS A 175 -17.54 15.42 -7.31
C CYS A 175 -16.75 14.35 -6.52
N ASN A 176 -16.01 13.49 -7.22
CA ASN A 176 -15.20 12.45 -6.56
C ASN A 176 -14.07 13.04 -5.69
N VAL A 177 -13.41 14.10 -6.17
CA VAL A 177 -12.37 14.81 -5.40
C VAL A 177 -12.99 15.47 -4.18
N ALA A 178 -14.12 16.17 -4.34
CA ALA A 178 -14.85 16.80 -3.25
C ALA A 178 -15.23 15.81 -2.13
N GLU A 179 -15.75 14.64 -2.51
CA GLU A 179 -16.11 13.59 -1.56
C GLU A 179 -14.89 13.01 -0.82
N GLU A 180 -13.75 12.87 -1.49
CA GLU A 180 -12.53 12.31 -0.89
C GLU A 180 -11.86 13.33 0.05
N VAL A 181 -11.68 14.57 -0.40
CA VAL A 181 -11.15 15.69 0.41
C VAL A 181 -11.99 15.87 1.67
N SER A 182 -13.32 15.98 1.52
CA SER A 182 -14.22 16.20 2.65
C SER A 182 -14.12 15.09 3.69
N ARG A 183 -13.98 13.83 3.26
CA ARG A 183 -13.78 12.70 4.17
C ARG A 183 -12.43 12.75 4.87
N GLU A 184 -11.37 13.10 4.16
CA GLU A 184 -10.02 13.15 4.71
C GLU A 184 -9.89 14.27 5.76
N VAL A 185 -10.39 15.48 5.45
CA VAL A 185 -10.38 16.63 6.36
C VAL A 185 -11.16 16.32 7.63
N ARG A 186 -12.37 15.75 7.51
CA ARG A 186 -13.18 15.34 8.67
C ARG A 186 -12.50 14.29 9.54
N PHE A 187 -11.87 13.29 8.91
CA PHE A 187 -11.21 12.21 9.65
C PHE A 187 -9.98 12.72 10.42
N ASN A 188 -9.15 13.53 9.78
CA ASN A 188 -7.89 14.00 10.35
C ASN A 188 -8.08 15.11 11.39
N SER A 189 -9.11 15.95 11.26
CA SER A 189 -9.48 16.94 12.27
C SER A 189 -10.03 16.32 13.55
N ARG A 190 -10.29 14.99 13.60
CA ARG A 190 -10.96 14.30 14.73
C ARG A 190 -12.29 14.96 15.13
N GLY A 191 -12.97 15.61 14.18
CA GLY A 191 -14.18 16.39 14.46
C GLY A 191 -13.95 17.64 15.31
N LYS A 192 -12.72 18.14 15.44
CA LYS A 192 -12.42 19.42 16.12
C LYS A 192 -12.72 20.65 15.25
N ILE A 193 -12.97 20.43 13.96
CA ILE A 193 -13.47 21.46 13.05
C ILE A 193 -14.98 21.22 12.97
N ASP A 194 -15.72 21.97 13.79
CA ASP A 194 -17.18 21.84 13.89
C ASP A 194 -17.89 22.49 12.70
N HIS A 195 -17.25 23.46 12.03
CA HIS A 195 -17.79 24.16 10.86
C HIS A 195 -16.81 24.04 9.68
N LEU A 196 -17.12 23.16 8.73
CA LEU A 196 -16.38 23.02 7.46
C LEU A 196 -16.41 24.31 6.61
N GLU A 197 -17.29 25.25 6.93
CA GLU A 197 -17.40 26.58 6.32
C GLU A 197 -16.25 27.52 6.73
N ASP A 198 -15.51 27.21 7.80
CA ASP A 198 -14.36 28.02 8.26
C ASP A 198 -13.08 27.78 7.45
N MET A 199 -13.09 26.80 6.54
CA MET A 199 -11.97 26.50 5.62
C MET A 199 -12.41 26.75 4.19
N ASP A 200 -11.50 27.24 3.34
CA ASP A 200 -11.70 27.22 1.89
C ASP A 200 -11.50 25.80 1.33
N ILE A 201 -12.46 24.93 1.63
CA ILE A 201 -12.47 23.55 1.13
C ILE A 201 -12.52 23.53 -0.40
N GLN A 202 -13.12 24.55 -1.02
CA GLN A 202 -13.20 24.62 -2.47
C GLN A 202 -11.81 24.83 -3.08
N ALA A 203 -10.98 25.70 -2.50
CA ALA A 203 -9.59 25.87 -2.94
C ALA A 203 -8.78 24.58 -2.83
N ILE A 204 -8.96 23.81 -1.74
CA ILE A 204 -8.31 22.49 -1.58
C ILE A 204 -8.80 21.50 -2.65
N ILE A 205 -10.11 21.45 -2.91
CA ILE A 205 -10.71 20.60 -3.95
C ILE A 205 -10.14 20.96 -5.33
N ASP A 206 -10.09 22.25 -5.66
CA ASP A 206 -9.60 22.75 -6.93
C ASP A 206 -8.11 22.39 -7.11
N ALA A 207 -7.29 22.63 -6.08
CA ALA A 207 -5.87 22.27 -6.07
C ALA A 207 -5.67 20.77 -6.29
N GLN A 208 -6.44 19.92 -5.60
CA GLN A 208 -6.31 18.47 -5.73
C GLN A 208 -6.80 17.96 -7.10
N ARG A 209 -7.89 18.53 -7.63
CA ARG A 209 -8.38 18.22 -8.98
C ARG A 209 -7.33 18.56 -10.03
N ASP A 210 -6.71 19.72 -9.93
CA ASP A 210 -5.71 20.18 -10.90
C ASP A 210 -4.43 19.34 -10.80
N ALA A 211 -3.99 18.99 -9.58
CA ALA A 211 -2.89 18.06 -9.35
C ALA A 211 -3.15 16.67 -9.97
N ILE A 212 -4.39 16.15 -9.86
CA ILE A 212 -4.78 14.88 -10.49
C ILE A 212 -4.71 14.98 -12.02
N LYS A 213 -5.25 16.05 -12.62
CA LYS A 213 -5.19 16.27 -14.07
C LYS A 213 -3.74 16.35 -14.57
N ASP A 214 -2.91 17.09 -13.86
CA ASP A 214 -1.47 17.19 -14.15
C ASP A 214 -0.77 15.84 -14.06
N LEU A 215 -1.07 15.06 -13.03
CA LEU A 215 -0.50 13.73 -12.85
C LEU A 215 -0.91 12.78 -13.98
N ARG A 216 -2.18 12.78 -14.40
CA ARG A 216 -2.65 12.01 -15.57
C ARG A 216 -1.86 12.39 -16.82
N GLY A 217 -1.71 13.69 -17.07
CA GLY A 217 -0.93 14.20 -18.18
C GLY A 217 0.54 13.77 -18.14
N LYS A 218 1.20 13.90 -16.98
CA LYS A 218 2.61 13.50 -16.78
C LYS A 218 2.79 11.99 -16.94
N SER A 219 1.90 11.19 -16.36
CA SER A 219 1.94 9.73 -16.40
C SER A 219 1.87 9.21 -17.84
N ASN A 220 1.03 9.81 -18.68
CA ASN A 220 0.94 9.46 -20.10
C ASN A 220 2.26 9.75 -20.84
N ARG A 221 2.86 10.92 -20.62
CA ARG A 221 4.17 11.27 -21.22
C ARG A 221 5.28 10.33 -20.76
N ILE A 222 5.29 9.98 -19.47
CA ILE A 222 6.28 9.05 -18.90
C ILE A 222 6.11 7.66 -19.51
N ARG A 223 4.87 7.15 -19.62
CA ARG A 223 4.58 5.86 -20.26
C ARG A 223 5.06 5.84 -21.72
N GLU A 224 4.79 6.90 -22.49
CA GLU A 224 5.28 7.03 -23.86
C GLU A 224 6.81 7.05 -23.94
N MET A 225 7.47 7.79 -23.05
CA MET A 225 8.93 7.86 -23.00
C MET A 225 9.54 6.48 -22.72
N TYR A 226 9.01 5.73 -21.74
CA TYR A 226 9.48 4.38 -21.45
C TYR A 226 9.19 3.38 -22.57
N ALA A 227 8.05 3.49 -23.25
CA ALA A 227 7.74 2.66 -24.41
C ALA A 227 8.79 2.87 -25.52
N ARG A 228 9.10 4.14 -25.85
CA ARG A 228 10.13 4.49 -26.84
C ARG A 228 11.52 3.97 -26.43
N ALA A 229 11.91 4.12 -25.17
CA ALA A 229 13.19 3.62 -24.68
C ALA A 229 13.29 2.09 -24.74
N ARG A 230 12.20 1.38 -24.44
CA ARG A 230 12.12 -0.09 -24.53
C ARG A 230 12.31 -0.57 -25.97
N ASP A 231 11.69 0.11 -26.92
CA ASP A 231 11.78 -0.24 -28.35
C ASP A 231 13.17 0.07 -28.94
N GLN A 232 13.94 0.96 -28.29
CA GLN A 232 15.32 1.30 -28.66
C GLN A 232 16.38 0.45 -27.97
N SER A 233 16.01 -0.39 -26.99
CA SER A 233 16.97 -1.23 -26.28
C SER A 233 17.36 -2.43 -27.16
N PRO A 234 18.66 -2.62 -27.49
CA PRO A 234 19.09 -3.79 -28.25
C PRO A 234 18.81 -5.05 -27.43
N LEU A 235 18.09 -6.00 -28.04
CA LEU A 235 17.87 -7.31 -27.43
C LEU A 235 19.21 -8.05 -27.29
N PRO A 236 19.47 -8.72 -26.15
CA PRO A 236 20.59 -9.64 -26.07
C PRO A 236 20.44 -10.75 -27.12
N PRO A 237 21.55 -11.26 -27.71
CA PRO A 237 21.47 -12.28 -28.75
C PRO A 237 20.69 -13.51 -28.25
N GLY A 238 19.56 -13.82 -28.90
CA GLY A 238 18.78 -15.04 -28.64
C GLY A 238 17.38 -14.86 -28.01
N MET A 239 16.95 -13.65 -27.65
CA MET A 239 15.55 -13.41 -27.24
C MET A 239 14.75 -12.77 -28.38
N ARG A 240 13.69 -13.42 -28.86
CA ARG A 240 12.67 -12.77 -29.72
C ARG A 240 11.64 -12.07 -28.84
N HIS A 241 11.14 -10.91 -29.28
CA HIS A 241 9.96 -10.29 -28.68
C HIS A 241 8.80 -11.28 -28.73
N SER A 242 8.30 -11.69 -27.57
CA SER A 242 7.05 -12.45 -27.48
C SER A 242 5.88 -11.48 -27.66
N PRO A 243 4.86 -11.81 -28.47
CA PRO A 243 3.66 -10.99 -28.56
C PRO A 243 2.91 -11.06 -27.22
N GLU A 244 2.69 -9.88 -26.66
CA GLU A 244 1.82 -9.50 -25.55
C GLU A 244 1.27 -10.59 -24.60
N THR A 245 1.65 -10.47 -23.32
CA THR A 245 0.72 -10.79 -22.23
C THR A 245 0.18 -9.47 -21.68
N PRO A 246 -1.13 -9.35 -21.42
CA PRO A 246 -1.71 -8.11 -20.93
C PRO A 246 -1.11 -7.80 -19.56
N ASN A 247 -0.50 -6.62 -19.46
CA ASN A 247 -0.11 -5.88 -18.27
C ASN A 247 -0.37 -6.60 -16.94
N HIS A 248 0.48 -7.56 -16.56
CA HIS A 248 0.53 -8.03 -15.18
C HIS A 248 1.25 -6.96 -14.35
N ARG A 249 0.54 -5.88 -14.02
CA ARG A 249 0.89 -5.05 -12.86
C ARG A 249 1.02 -6.00 -11.67
N GLY A 250 2.22 -6.10 -11.12
CA GLY A 250 2.43 -6.77 -9.84
C GLY A 250 2.79 -8.24 -9.92
N SER A 251 3.99 -8.55 -10.39
CA SER A 251 4.68 -9.74 -9.94
C SER A 251 6.07 -9.36 -9.45
N VAL A 252 6.53 -9.93 -8.33
CA VAL A 252 7.91 -9.79 -7.81
C VAL A 252 8.45 -11.18 -7.50
N SER A 253 9.59 -11.52 -8.12
CA SER A 253 10.28 -12.80 -7.93
C SER A 253 11.00 -12.83 -6.59
N LEU A 254 10.69 -13.85 -5.77
CA LEU A 254 11.57 -14.31 -4.71
C LEU A 254 12.63 -15.18 -5.35
N GLN A 255 13.87 -14.68 -5.48
CA GLN A 255 15.01 -15.57 -5.69
C GLN A 255 15.34 -16.18 -4.33
N VAL A 256 14.85 -17.40 -4.09
CA VAL A 256 15.33 -18.24 -3.00
C VAL A 256 16.58 -18.94 -3.52
N PRO A 257 17.76 -18.79 -2.91
CA PRO A 257 18.93 -19.59 -3.27
C PRO A 257 18.60 -21.06 -3.01
N GLU A 258 18.73 -21.91 -4.02
CA GLU A 258 18.66 -23.37 -3.83
C GLU A 258 19.74 -23.79 -2.83
N ARG A 259 19.33 -24.49 -1.76
CA ARG A 259 20.28 -25.13 -0.84
C ARG A 259 21.02 -26.23 -1.63
N GLN A 260 22.27 -25.98 -2.00
CA GLN A 260 23.20 -27.08 -2.30
C GLN A 260 23.36 -27.90 -1.02
N GLY A 261 22.84 -29.12 -1.03
CA GLY A 261 23.00 -30.06 0.07
C GLY A 261 24.48 -30.39 0.27
N ARG A 262 25.09 -29.85 1.33
CA ARG A 262 26.35 -30.40 1.85
C ARG A 262 26.03 -31.63 2.67
N ALA A 263 26.48 -32.79 2.19
CA ALA A 263 26.51 -34.02 2.96
C ALA A 263 27.40 -33.84 4.21
N PRO A 264 27.06 -34.46 5.35
CA PRO A 264 27.88 -34.39 6.54
C PRO A 264 29.15 -35.23 6.35
N GLN A 265 30.32 -34.58 6.33
CA GLN A 265 31.59 -35.28 6.48
C GLN A 265 31.71 -35.77 7.93
N ARG A 266 31.78 -37.09 8.10
CA ARG A 266 32.20 -37.73 9.34
C ARG A 266 33.69 -37.42 9.56
N SER A 267 34.03 -36.72 10.64
CA SER A 267 35.41 -36.64 11.13
C SER A 267 35.72 -37.89 11.95
N HIS A 268 36.66 -38.69 11.45
CA HIS A 268 37.47 -39.59 12.27
C HIS A 268 38.63 -38.79 12.88
N GLN A 269 39.05 -39.24 14.06
CA GLN A 269 40.06 -38.73 15.01
C GLN A 269 39.54 -37.70 16.01
#